data_AF-A0A2T6DRF5-F1
#
_entry.id   AF-A0A2T6DRF5-F1
#
_cell.length_a   1.000
_cell.length_b   1.000
_cell.length_c   1.000
_cell.angle_alpha   90.00
_cell.angle_beta   90.00
_cell.angle_gamma   90.00
#
_symmetry.space_group_name_H-M   'P 1'
#
loop_
_entity.id
_entity.type
_entity.pdbx_description
1 polymer ?
#
loop_
_entity_poly.entity_id
_entity_poly.type
_entity_poly.pdbx_seq_one_letter_code
_entity_poly.pdbx_strand_id
1 'polypeptide(L)'
;MEQSFPARATYRSARFFVAALLACSAVRAQTAIGLNFVGGSPSTSGTSLNSNRYAGIVSQRYWNDLSGAVGTDTTLRDSANNLTGLSVSYSSLNTWADGAVTNPSANWNKNLMTGYLDFNVNSGSTNVTVSGLSSLSSPIYDVYVYTNGDENTRVGKFTLGAQSYWLQDSATFTGSFVQSTGITDPGSYASAAAGNYMLFSSVTGDSFTLNATGAYTIDGTYRAPVNGIQIVVPTVKYWDRNNTTPGAGATPNGIWSASATAGGWTSSSSGTTSTSSWNDSTAVAAFSAGSDATGNYTVKIDGTVGVNAVVVQEGNPTFQGLASGAKIKFTDSTPDFLVASGSTATVKVGIQNSTTSADQNGLQKLGGGTLVLSGESTTNAYVGRTVVTEGTLQLGANGVIPNASALVVQSGATFDLNGFSEQVASIAGGGTISIGTGSLIAGDSSSTFFSGSLLGTGTFEKIGSGTLTLGSNINFGGEFLLGGGTLALNGFDLTTNTLHITSDSILDFGNLTGSTLLTTNFLIDSGVTLTINNWVNTVDFFYSTVNPGGSQGTAPLNQIVFSGFSGNSTHWQSYDTQITPVPEPSTYGLILMGLIGGFVFWRRRNVRRTN
;
A
#
# COMPACT_ATOMS: atom_id res chain seq x y z
N MET A 1 -50.46 69.27 24.29
CA MET A 1 -50.73 67.99 24.97
C MET A 1 -49.60 67.07 24.56
N GLU A 2 -48.47 67.21 25.24
CA GLU A 2 -47.20 66.61 24.83
C GLU A 2 -46.31 66.48 26.07
N GLN A 3 -45.47 65.45 26.05
CA GLN A 3 -44.28 65.20 26.88
C GLN A 3 -44.37 64.13 27.98
N SER A 4 -43.59 63.06 27.70
CA SER A 4 -42.77 62.25 28.60
C SER A 4 -43.41 61.07 29.36
N PHE A 5 -42.95 59.86 29.04
CA PHE A 5 -42.59 58.83 30.03
C PHE A 5 -41.42 57.96 29.50
N PRO A 6 -40.55 57.44 30.39
CA PRO A 6 -39.17 57.06 30.06
C PRO A 6 -38.95 55.57 29.79
N ALA A 7 -37.74 55.31 29.28
CA ALA A 7 -37.16 54.04 28.84
C ALA A 7 -37.15 52.90 29.88
N ARG A 8 -37.40 51.67 29.40
CA ARG A 8 -37.01 50.42 30.05
C ARG A 8 -36.29 49.49 29.07
N ALA A 9 -35.03 49.22 29.44
CA ALA A 9 -34.21 48.03 29.18
C ALA A 9 -34.27 47.36 27.80
N THR A 10 -33.26 47.65 27.00
CA THR A 10 -32.89 46.91 25.79
C THR A 10 -32.30 45.54 26.16
N TYR A 11 -33.05 44.46 25.99
CA TYR A 11 -32.47 43.12 25.84
C TYR A 11 -31.98 42.98 24.40
N ARG A 12 -30.66 43.07 24.21
CA ARG A 12 -30.00 42.69 22.96
C ARG A 12 -30.05 41.16 22.82
N SER A 13 -31.02 40.63 22.08
CA SER A 13 -30.88 39.30 21.49
C SER A 13 -30.05 39.44 20.21
N ALA A 14 -28.82 38.93 20.27
CA ALA A 14 -27.95 38.80 19.12
C ALA A 14 -28.62 37.89 18.08
N ARG A 15 -29.16 38.48 17.01
CA ARG A 15 -29.55 37.73 15.82
C ARG A 15 -28.27 37.28 15.12
N PHE A 16 -27.87 36.04 15.40
CA PHE A 16 -26.99 35.26 14.52
C PHE A 16 -27.68 35.15 13.16
N PHE A 17 -27.32 36.05 12.23
CA PHE A 17 -27.48 35.76 10.81
C PHE A 17 -26.41 34.74 10.44
N VAL A 18 -26.75 33.45 10.56
CA VAL A 18 -26.07 32.42 9.79
C VAL A 18 -26.46 32.67 8.33
N ALA A 19 -25.62 33.42 7.62
CA ALA A 19 -25.63 33.41 6.18
C ALA A 19 -25.22 31.99 5.74
N ALA A 20 -26.21 31.13 5.57
CA ALA A 20 -26.10 29.95 4.73
C ALA A 20 -25.90 30.45 3.30
N LEU A 21 -24.65 30.81 2.98
CA LEU A 21 -24.26 31.07 1.62
C LEU A 21 -24.30 29.71 0.91
N LEU A 22 -25.28 29.58 0.02
CA LEU A 22 -25.41 28.46 -0.90
C LEU A 22 -24.06 28.20 -1.58
N ALA A 23 -23.38 27.12 -1.21
CA ALA A 23 -22.39 26.49 -2.06
C ALA A 23 -23.14 25.75 -3.18
N CYS A 24 -23.65 26.51 -4.15
CA CYS A 24 -24.04 25.96 -5.43
C CYS A 24 -23.33 26.75 -6.51
N SER A 25 -22.71 26.01 -7.43
CA SER A 25 -22.07 26.45 -8.68
C SER A 25 -20.55 26.65 -8.62
N ALA A 26 -19.82 25.53 -8.61
CA ALA A 26 -18.84 25.20 -9.67
C ALA A 26 -18.12 23.87 -9.35
N VAL A 27 -18.84 22.76 -9.20
CA VAL A 27 -18.25 21.44 -9.47
C VAL A 27 -18.54 21.17 -10.93
N ARG A 28 -17.59 21.47 -11.82
CA ARG A 28 -17.64 20.87 -13.15
C ARG A 28 -17.31 19.39 -12.92
N ALA A 29 -18.33 18.56 -13.11
CA ALA A 29 -18.42 17.21 -12.59
C ALA A 29 -17.35 16.28 -13.19
N GLN A 30 -16.63 15.58 -12.31
CA GLN A 30 -15.86 14.40 -12.63
C GLN A 30 -16.75 13.43 -13.45
N THR A 31 -16.24 12.89 -14.56
CA THR A 31 -17.00 11.92 -15.35
C THR A 31 -17.07 10.64 -14.53
N ALA A 32 -18.29 10.13 -14.31
CA ALA A 32 -18.49 8.91 -13.55
C ALA A 32 -19.32 7.91 -14.35
N ILE A 33 -18.99 6.63 -14.23
CA ILE A 33 -19.67 5.52 -14.89
C ILE A 33 -20.08 4.54 -13.79
N GLY A 34 -21.39 4.42 -13.58
CA GLY A 34 -21.97 3.50 -12.60
C GLY A 34 -22.40 2.19 -13.21
N LEU A 35 -22.05 1.08 -12.56
CA LEU A 35 -22.57 -0.25 -12.82
C LEU A 35 -23.43 -0.64 -11.61
N ASN A 36 -24.72 -0.82 -11.83
CA ASN A 36 -25.67 -1.26 -10.80
C ASN A 36 -26.01 -2.72 -11.05
N PHE A 37 -25.56 -3.63 -10.18
CA PHE A 37 -25.93 -5.03 -10.28
C PHE A 37 -27.31 -5.20 -9.62
N VAL A 38 -28.34 -5.14 -10.45
CA VAL A 38 -29.75 -5.19 -10.00
C VAL A 38 -30.04 -6.45 -9.20
N GLY A 39 -29.30 -7.54 -9.47
CA GLY A 39 -29.41 -8.78 -8.72
C GLY A 39 -30.82 -9.38 -8.75
N GLY A 40 -31.15 -10.13 -7.70
CA GLY A 40 -32.47 -10.72 -7.49
C GLY A 40 -32.45 -12.18 -7.06
N SER A 41 -33.50 -12.57 -6.31
CA SER A 41 -33.91 -13.94 -6.00
C SER A 41 -35.21 -14.27 -6.77
N PRO A 42 -35.68 -15.53 -6.78
CA PRO A 42 -36.96 -15.89 -7.39
C PRO A 42 -38.18 -15.11 -6.86
N SER A 43 -38.09 -14.49 -5.68
CA SER A 43 -39.19 -13.76 -5.03
C SER A 43 -38.93 -12.26 -4.81
N THR A 44 -37.73 -11.76 -5.09
CA THR A 44 -37.33 -10.35 -4.92
C THR A 44 -36.40 -9.92 -6.04
N SER A 45 -36.64 -8.77 -6.68
CA SER A 45 -35.65 -8.13 -7.56
C SER A 45 -35.04 -6.92 -6.86
N GLY A 46 -33.79 -6.57 -7.18
CA GLY A 46 -33.21 -5.31 -6.70
C GLY A 46 -33.74 -4.10 -7.49
N THR A 47 -33.21 -2.92 -7.16
CA THR A 47 -33.73 -1.65 -7.67
C THR A 47 -32.96 -1.13 -8.88
N SER A 48 -33.69 -0.72 -9.92
CA SER A 48 -33.13 -0.02 -11.10
C SER A 48 -32.80 1.45 -10.79
N LEU A 49 -31.70 1.97 -11.33
CA LEU A 49 -31.18 3.33 -11.08
C LEU A 49 -31.06 4.21 -12.34
N ASN A 50 -31.61 3.76 -13.47
CA ASN A 50 -31.22 4.23 -14.81
C ASN A 50 -31.59 5.65 -15.26
N SER A 51 -32.52 6.42 -14.64
CA SER A 51 -33.04 7.62 -15.33
C SER A 51 -33.07 8.95 -14.59
N ASN A 52 -32.97 9.02 -13.25
CA ASN A 52 -32.84 10.31 -12.51
C ASN A 52 -32.51 10.14 -11.01
N ARG A 53 -31.92 9.01 -10.62
CA ARG A 53 -31.69 8.67 -9.22
C ARG A 53 -30.22 8.91 -8.88
N TYR A 54 -29.98 9.68 -7.82
CA TYR A 54 -28.63 10.02 -7.38
C TYR A 54 -28.16 9.00 -6.35
N ALA A 55 -27.12 8.25 -6.67
CA ALA A 55 -26.52 7.30 -5.76
C ALA A 55 -24.99 7.26 -5.90
N GLY A 56 -24.33 6.68 -4.91
CA GLY A 56 -22.88 6.48 -4.87
C GLY A 56 -22.12 7.54 -4.06
N ILE A 57 -20.85 7.26 -3.78
CA ILE A 57 -19.88 8.18 -3.16
C ILE A 57 -19.74 9.43 -4.01
N VAL A 58 -19.49 9.25 -5.30
CA VAL A 58 -19.62 10.34 -6.27
C VAL A 58 -21.07 10.35 -6.72
N SER A 59 -21.86 11.27 -6.18
CA SER A 59 -23.29 11.33 -6.50
C SER A 59 -23.52 11.44 -8.02
N GLN A 60 -24.09 10.39 -8.62
CA GLN A 60 -24.31 10.32 -10.06
C GLN A 60 -25.71 9.81 -10.43
N ARG A 61 -26.13 10.12 -11.66
CA ARG A 61 -27.32 9.57 -12.32
C ARG A 61 -26.90 8.60 -13.43
N TYR A 62 -27.89 7.97 -14.07
CA TYR A 62 -27.72 7.10 -15.23
C TYR A 62 -26.80 5.91 -14.96
N TRP A 63 -27.01 5.26 -13.81
CA TRP A 63 -26.37 3.99 -13.53
C TRP A 63 -26.79 2.96 -14.59
N ASN A 64 -25.81 2.19 -15.07
CA ASN A 64 -26.00 1.11 -16.03
C ASN A 64 -26.49 -0.12 -15.26
N ASP A 65 -27.77 -0.45 -15.43
CA ASP A 65 -28.41 -1.58 -14.74
C ASP A 65 -28.02 -2.91 -15.40
N LEU A 66 -27.34 -3.77 -14.65
CA LEU A 66 -26.86 -5.08 -15.09
C LEU A 66 -27.65 -6.18 -14.39
N SER A 67 -28.28 -7.07 -15.16
CA SER A 67 -29.20 -8.09 -14.64
C SER A 67 -28.62 -9.50 -14.72
N GLY A 68 -29.00 -10.37 -13.79
CA GLY A 68 -28.56 -11.77 -13.74
C GLY A 68 -27.13 -11.95 -13.23
N ALA A 69 -26.71 -13.21 -13.10
CA ALA A 69 -25.40 -13.57 -12.55
C ALA A 69 -24.25 -13.50 -13.57
N VAL A 70 -24.57 -13.57 -14.87
CA VAL A 70 -23.61 -13.53 -15.97
C VAL A 70 -24.16 -12.63 -17.06
N GLY A 71 -23.33 -11.75 -17.62
CA GLY A 71 -23.75 -10.87 -18.70
C GLY A 71 -22.63 -10.02 -19.28
N THR A 72 -22.97 -9.32 -20.36
CA THR A 72 -22.10 -8.38 -21.05
C THR A 72 -22.91 -7.16 -21.49
N ASP A 73 -22.31 -5.96 -21.44
CA ASP A 73 -22.89 -4.74 -21.99
C ASP A 73 -21.78 -3.90 -22.65
N THR A 74 -22.04 -3.39 -23.86
CA THR A 74 -21.11 -2.54 -24.65
C THR A 74 -21.66 -1.12 -24.85
N THR A 75 -22.74 -0.78 -24.15
CA THR A 75 -23.48 0.47 -24.31
C THR A 75 -23.46 1.32 -23.04
N LEU A 76 -22.37 1.19 -22.26
CA LEU A 76 -22.22 1.86 -20.98
C LEU A 76 -22.25 3.39 -21.14
N ARG A 77 -23.00 4.02 -20.24
CA ARG A 77 -23.21 5.46 -20.21
C ARG A 77 -22.56 6.12 -19.01
N ASP A 78 -22.15 7.37 -19.21
CA ASP A 78 -21.63 8.23 -18.15
C ASP A 78 -22.75 8.93 -17.37
N SER A 79 -22.36 9.66 -16.33
CA SER A 79 -23.23 10.48 -15.48
C SER A 79 -23.95 11.63 -16.21
N ALA A 80 -23.58 11.91 -17.46
CA ALA A 80 -24.24 12.85 -18.36
C ALA A 80 -25.11 12.15 -19.43
N ASN A 81 -25.28 10.83 -19.35
CA ASN A 81 -26.04 9.96 -20.24
C ASN A 81 -25.42 9.79 -21.65
N ASN A 82 -24.14 10.11 -21.83
CA ASN A 82 -23.43 9.87 -23.09
C ASN A 82 -22.90 8.43 -23.14
N LEU A 83 -22.87 7.82 -24.33
CA LEU A 83 -22.18 6.55 -24.54
C LEU A 83 -20.67 6.74 -24.39
N THR A 84 -20.03 5.85 -23.64
CA THR A 84 -18.61 5.96 -23.26
C THR A 84 -17.67 5.16 -24.15
N GLY A 85 -18.21 4.21 -24.92
CA GLY A 85 -17.42 3.21 -25.66
C GLY A 85 -16.85 2.10 -24.78
N LEU A 86 -17.09 2.14 -23.47
CA LEU A 86 -16.69 1.08 -22.55
C LEU A 86 -17.58 -0.15 -22.69
N SER A 87 -17.00 -1.30 -22.35
CA SER A 87 -17.74 -2.56 -22.20
C SER A 87 -17.52 -3.18 -20.83
N VAL A 88 -18.52 -3.88 -20.32
CA VAL A 88 -18.41 -4.74 -19.14
C VAL A 88 -18.74 -6.18 -19.50
N SER A 89 -18.01 -7.12 -18.90
CA SER A 89 -18.35 -8.53 -18.81
C SER A 89 -18.29 -8.95 -17.35
N TYR A 90 -19.33 -9.63 -16.87
CA TYR A 90 -19.38 -10.08 -15.48
C TYR A 90 -19.88 -11.52 -15.36
N SER A 91 -19.39 -12.21 -14.34
CA SER A 91 -19.79 -13.56 -14.00
C SER A 91 -19.75 -13.79 -12.49
N SER A 92 -20.81 -14.36 -11.97
CA SER A 92 -20.97 -14.81 -10.59
C SER A 92 -21.72 -16.14 -10.58
N LEU A 93 -21.65 -16.88 -9.47
CA LEU A 93 -22.42 -18.11 -9.29
C LEU A 93 -23.91 -17.83 -9.13
N ASN A 94 -24.27 -16.75 -8.46
CA ASN A 94 -25.65 -16.36 -8.23
C ASN A 94 -25.81 -14.83 -8.16
N THR A 95 -27.06 -14.41 -8.06
CA THR A 95 -27.46 -13.07 -7.62
C THR A 95 -28.36 -13.17 -6.40
N TRP A 96 -28.44 -12.10 -5.64
CA TRP A 96 -29.44 -11.98 -4.59
C TRP A 96 -29.98 -10.54 -4.52
N ALA A 97 -31.03 -10.34 -3.73
CA ALA A 97 -31.51 -9.02 -3.39
C ALA A 97 -32.10 -8.98 -1.98
N ASP A 98 -31.73 -7.96 -1.21
CA ASP A 98 -32.34 -7.63 0.08
C ASP A 98 -33.42 -6.55 -0.08
N GLY A 99 -34.63 -6.85 0.39
CA GLY A 99 -35.81 -5.99 0.28
C GLY A 99 -36.51 -6.02 -1.09
N ALA A 100 -37.85 -6.14 -1.10
CA ALA A 100 -38.65 -6.25 -2.32
C ALA A 100 -38.85 -4.89 -3.04
N VAL A 101 -38.77 -4.93 -4.38
CA VAL A 101 -39.16 -3.92 -5.40
C VAL A 101 -40.44 -3.13 -5.08
N THR A 102 -41.34 -3.65 -4.24
CA THR A 102 -42.66 -3.07 -4.00
C THR A 102 -42.63 -1.73 -3.25
N ASN A 103 -41.50 -1.36 -2.62
CA ASN A 103 -41.38 -0.06 -1.97
C ASN A 103 -39.90 0.44 -1.90
N PRO A 104 -39.34 0.95 -3.01
CA PRO A 104 -37.97 1.47 -3.01
C PRO A 104 -37.83 2.59 -1.96
N SER A 105 -36.70 2.61 -1.26
CA SER A 105 -36.42 3.64 -0.28
C SER A 105 -36.43 5.02 -0.94
N ALA A 106 -36.81 6.06 -0.20
CA ALA A 106 -36.55 7.44 -0.62
C ALA A 106 -35.04 7.72 -0.75
N ASN A 107 -34.19 6.94 -0.07
CA ASN A 107 -32.74 7.02 -0.17
C ASN A 107 -32.20 6.11 -1.27
N TRP A 108 -31.73 6.72 -2.36
CA TRP A 108 -31.21 6.02 -3.53
C TRP A 108 -29.86 5.34 -3.32
N ASN A 109 -29.06 5.77 -2.34
CA ASN A 109 -27.89 5.00 -1.91
C ASN A 109 -28.34 3.65 -1.34
N LYS A 110 -29.42 3.61 -0.56
CA LYS A 110 -29.94 2.34 -0.04
C LYS A 110 -30.40 1.43 -1.17
N ASN A 111 -31.06 1.99 -2.17
CA ASN A 111 -31.52 1.24 -3.34
C ASN A 111 -30.35 0.63 -4.15
N LEU A 112 -29.22 1.33 -4.28
CA LEU A 112 -27.99 0.78 -4.89
C LEU A 112 -27.51 -0.49 -4.16
N MET A 113 -27.69 -0.56 -2.84
CA MET A 113 -27.21 -1.67 -2.00
C MET A 113 -28.25 -2.80 -1.85
N THR A 114 -29.32 -2.81 -2.65
CA THR A 114 -30.38 -3.84 -2.55
C THR A 114 -30.07 -5.09 -3.35
N GLY A 115 -29.60 -4.95 -4.58
CA GLY A 115 -29.20 -6.08 -5.43
C GLY A 115 -27.70 -6.32 -5.36
N TYR A 116 -27.27 -7.57 -5.55
CA TYR A 116 -25.85 -7.89 -5.69
C TYR A 116 -25.60 -9.17 -6.49
N LEU A 117 -24.41 -9.22 -7.09
CA LEU A 117 -23.76 -10.47 -7.48
C LEU A 117 -23.32 -11.21 -6.22
N ASP A 118 -23.64 -12.49 -6.12
CA ASP A 118 -23.33 -13.31 -4.95
C ASP A 118 -22.54 -14.58 -5.32
N PHE A 119 -21.38 -14.71 -4.69
CA PHE A 119 -20.62 -15.95 -4.67
C PHE A 119 -21.14 -16.83 -3.52
N ASN A 120 -21.62 -18.04 -3.82
CA ASN A 120 -22.11 -18.99 -2.81
C ASN A 120 -21.45 -20.38 -3.02
N VAL A 121 -21.04 -21.00 -1.91
CA VAL A 121 -20.34 -22.29 -1.71
C VAL A 121 -18.83 -22.35 -2.00
N ASN A 122 -18.11 -23.18 -1.21
CA ASN A 122 -16.66 -23.28 -0.93
C ASN A 122 -15.62 -23.28 -2.10
N SER A 123 -15.99 -22.93 -3.33
CA SER A 123 -15.08 -22.75 -4.46
C SER A 123 -15.68 -21.86 -5.55
N GLY A 124 -15.02 -20.74 -5.88
CA GLY A 124 -15.39 -19.84 -6.99
C GLY A 124 -15.10 -18.35 -6.69
N SER A 125 -15.52 -17.47 -7.60
CA SER A 125 -15.29 -16.02 -7.51
C SER A 125 -16.30 -15.23 -8.33
N THR A 126 -16.67 -14.04 -7.88
CA THR A 126 -17.31 -13.02 -8.74
C THR A 126 -16.23 -12.28 -9.52
N ASN A 127 -16.38 -12.22 -10.84
CA ASN A 127 -15.48 -11.48 -11.72
C ASN A 127 -16.26 -10.41 -12.47
N VAL A 128 -15.75 -9.18 -12.46
CA VAL A 128 -16.27 -8.07 -13.27
C VAL A 128 -15.10 -7.44 -14.02
N THR A 129 -15.13 -7.50 -15.34
CA THR A 129 -14.12 -6.90 -16.20
C THR A 129 -14.73 -5.72 -16.95
N VAL A 130 -14.08 -4.56 -16.87
CA VAL A 130 -14.41 -3.37 -17.66
C VAL A 130 -13.25 -3.09 -18.60
N SER A 131 -13.55 -2.78 -19.86
CA SER A 131 -12.57 -2.57 -20.92
C SER A 131 -12.89 -1.33 -21.77
N GLY A 132 -11.89 -0.85 -22.51
CA GLY A 132 -11.98 0.34 -23.35
C GLY A 132 -11.68 1.65 -22.61
N LEU A 133 -11.10 1.58 -21.41
CA LEU A 133 -10.87 2.73 -20.52
C LEU A 133 -9.87 3.74 -21.10
N SER A 134 -9.08 3.36 -22.11
CA SER A 134 -8.26 4.30 -22.88
C SER A 134 -9.07 5.31 -23.69
N SER A 135 -10.38 5.08 -23.90
CA SER A 135 -11.29 6.07 -24.49
C SER A 135 -11.58 7.24 -23.54
N LEU A 136 -11.33 7.05 -22.24
CA LEU A 136 -11.51 8.09 -21.24
C LEU A 136 -10.42 9.16 -21.36
N SER A 137 -10.75 10.38 -20.95
CA SER A 137 -9.85 11.53 -21.05
C SER A 137 -8.70 11.53 -20.04
N SER A 138 -8.58 10.50 -19.19
CA SER A 138 -7.59 10.39 -18.12
C SER A 138 -6.87 9.04 -18.13
N PRO A 139 -5.53 9.02 -17.97
CA PRO A 139 -4.74 7.79 -17.83
C PRO A 139 -4.86 7.15 -16.43
N ILE A 140 -5.46 7.86 -15.48
CA ILE A 140 -5.70 7.41 -14.11
C ILE A 140 -7.19 7.59 -13.79
N TYR A 141 -7.79 6.63 -13.12
CA TYR A 141 -9.17 6.70 -12.64
C TYR A 141 -9.31 5.95 -11.32
N ASP A 142 -10.36 6.28 -10.57
CA ASP A 142 -10.70 5.61 -9.33
C ASP A 142 -11.86 4.64 -9.56
N VAL A 143 -11.85 3.54 -8.81
CA VAL A 143 -12.90 2.52 -8.86
C VAL A 143 -13.43 2.28 -7.45
N TYR A 144 -14.67 2.71 -7.21
CA TYR A 144 -15.41 2.38 -5.99
C TYR A 144 -16.14 1.06 -6.20
N VAL A 145 -15.99 0.13 -5.26
CA VAL A 145 -16.74 -1.13 -5.24
C VAL A 145 -17.63 -1.14 -4.01
N TYR A 146 -18.94 -1.30 -4.23
CA TYR A 146 -19.97 -1.28 -3.21
C TYR A 146 -20.35 -2.71 -2.81
N THR A 147 -20.41 -2.94 -1.50
CA THR A 147 -20.69 -4.25 -0.92
C THR A 147 -21.59 -4.13 0.31
N ASN A 148 -22.71 -4.84 0.29
CA ASN A 148 -23.66 -5.02 1.37
C ASN A 148 -24.41 -6.32 1.05
N GLY A 149 -24.21 -7.32 1.88
CA GLY A 149 -24.76 -8.66 1.68
C GLY A 149 -26.06 -8.89 2.43
N ASP A 150 -26.11 -10.02 3.13
CA ASP A 150 -27.19 -10.42 4.02
C ASP A 150 -26.82 -10.25 5.51
N GLU A 151 -25.84 -9.39 5.78
CA GLU A 151 -25.45 -8.90 7.12
C GLU A 151 -24.99 -10.01 8.07
N ASN A 152 -24.20 -10.93 7.54
CA ASN A 152 -23.75 -12.13 8.27
C ASN A 152 -22.30 -12.04 8.75
N THR A 153 -21.87 -13.09 9.45
CA THR A 153 -20.53 -13.23 10.02
C THR A 153 -19.45 -13.58 8.98
N ARG A 154 -19.33 -12.79 7.90
CA ARG A 154 -18.50 -13.08 6.72
C ARG A 154 -17.55 -11.93 6.35
N VAL A 155 -16.41 -12.28 5.75
CA VAL A 155 -15.43 -11.34 5.17
C VAL A 155 -15.23 -11.65 3.69
N GLY A 156 -15.41 -10.65 2.84
CA GLY A 156 -15.07 -10.72 1.42
C GLY A 156 -13.66 -10.17 1.17
N LYS A 157 -12.91 -10.83 0.29
CA LYS A 157 -11.68 -10.31 -0.32
C LYS A 157 -12.00 -9.83 -1.72
N PHE A 158 -11.64 -8.58 -2.02
CA PHE A 158 -11.85 -7.92 -3.30
C PHE A 158 -10.49 -7.49 -3.85
N THR A 159 -10.19 -7.88 -5.08
CA THR A 159 -8.88 -7.65 -5.70
C THR A 159 -9.05 -6.99 -7.06
N LEU A 160 -8.29 -5.92 -7.29
CA LEU A 160 -8.21 -5.21 -8.57
C LEU A 160 -6.75 -4.86 -8.82
N GLY A 161 -6.15 -5.48 -9.85
CA GLY A 161 -4.71 -5.37 -10.08
C GLY A 161 -3.91 -5.86 -8.87
N ALA A 162 -2.96 -5.05 -8.39
CA ALA A 162 -2.15 -5.34 -7.21
C ALA A 162 -2.82 -4.97 -5.87
N GLN A 163 -4.01 -4.35 -5.90
CA GLN A 163 -4.71 -3.88 -4.71
C GLN A 163 -5.70 -4.94 -4.23
N SER A 164 -5.75 -5.19 -2.92
CA SER A 164 -6.74 -6.06 -2.27
C SER A 164 -7.33 -5.40 -1.03
N TYR A 165 -8.63 -5.65 -0.80
CA TYR A 165 -9.36 -5.26 0.41
C TYR A 165 -10.06 -6.46 1.03
N TRP A 166 -10.00 -6.58 2.34
CA TRP A 166 -10.76 -7.50 3.17
C TRP A 166 -11.80 -6.71 3.94
N LEU A 167 -13.07 -6.98 3.67
CA LEU A 167 -14.18 -6.24 4.22
C LEU A 167 -15.15 -7.18 4.94
N GLN A 168 -15.46 -6.82 6.18
CA GLN A 168 -16.50 -7.46 6.98
C GLN A 168 -17.88 -6.95 6.56
N ASP A 169 -18.79 -7.86 6.21
CA ASP A 169 -20.20 -7.53 5.95
C ASP A 169 -20.91 -7.27 7.29
N SER A 170 -20.82 -6.04 7.80
CA SER A 170 -21.30 -5.70 9.15
C SER A 170 -22.42 -4.67 9.12
N ALA A 171 -23.58 -5.07 9.66
CA ALA A 171 -24.77 -4.24 9.92
C ALA A 171 -25.53 -3.73 8.68
N THR A 172 -26.83 -3.49 8.88
CA THR A 172 -27.72 -2.97 7.84
C THR A 172 -27.27 -1.63 7.28
N PHE A 173 -27.13 -1.58 5.95
CA PHE A 173 -26.90 -0.33 5.26
C PHE A 173 -28.10 0.62 5.40
N THR A 174 -27.92 1.66 6.21
CA THR A 174 -28.94 2.68 6.49
C THR A 174 -29.00 3.80 5.44
N GLY A 175 -28.14 3.74 4.41
CA GLY A 175 -28.05 4.77 3.37
C GLY A 175 -26.80 5.66 3.43
N SER A 176 -25.89 5.41 4.38
CA SER A 176 -24.64 6.15 4.55
C SER A 176 -23.43 5.27 4.26
N PHE A 177 -22.56 5.74 3.37
CA PHE A 177 -21.38 4.99 2.99
C PHE A 177 -20.25 5.10 4.02
N VAL A 178 -19.57 3.98 4.25
CA VAL A 178 -18.42 3.84 5.13
C VAL A 178 -17.36 3.06 4.38
N GLN A 179 -16.19 3.66 4.20
CA GLN A 179 -15.08 3.03 3.48
C GLN A 179 -14.45 1.97 4.38
N SER A 180 -14.16 0.79 3.84
CA SER A 180 -13.27 -0.16 4.51
C SER A 180 -11.82 0.27 4.35
N THR A 181 -11.06 0.13 5.43
CA THR A 181 -9.61 0.33 5.49
C THR A 181 -8.83 -0.99 5.49
N GLY A 182 -9.49 -2.13 5.28
CA GLY A 182 -8.90 -3.46 5.39
C GLY A 182 -7.98 -3.83 4.22
N ILE A 183 -6.83 -3.15 4.10
CA ILE A 183 -5.84 -3.37 3.02
C ILE A 183 -4.86 -4.52 3.29
N THR A 184 -4.94 -5.13 4.47
CA THR A 184 -4.14 -6.28 4.89
C THR A 184 -5.05 -7.45 5.20
N ASP A 185 -4.51 -8.66 5.06
CA ASP A 185 -5.21 -9.87 5.44
C ASP A 185 -5.44 -9.88 6.97
N PRO A 186 -6.69 -9.91 7.46
CA PRO A 186 -6.99 -9.86 8.88
C PRO A 186 -6.75 -11.20 9.60
N GLY A 187 -6.54 -12.31 8.89
CA GLY A 187 -6.36 -13.65 9.48
C GLY A 187 -7.62 -14.24 10.14
N SER A 188 -8.67 -13.44 10.37
CA SER A 188 -9.95 -13.86 10.94
C SER A 188 -11.08 -12.87 10.66
N TYR A 189 -12.33 -13.28 10.88
CA TYR A 189 -13.49 -12.39 10.81
C TYR A 189 -13.44 -11.26 11.84
N ALA A 190 -13.07 -11.56 13.09
CA ALA A 190 -13.14 -10.61 14.20
C ALA A 190 -12.15 -9.43 14.08
N SER A 191 -11.10 -9.60 13.27
CA SER A 191 -10.06 -8.60 13.03
C SER A 191 -10.22 -7.84 11.72
N ALA A 192 -11.22 -8.19 10.90
CA ALA A 192 -11.45 -7.55 9.61
C ALA A 192 -12.05 -6.14 9.77
N ALA A 193 -11.72 -5.25 8.83
CA ALA A 193 -12.29 -3.90 8.82
C ALA A 193 -13.75 -3.93 8.34
N ALA A 194 -14.63 -3.30 9.10
CA ALA A 194 -16.01 -3.03 8.71
C ALA A 194 -16.09 -1.92 7.63
N GLY A 195 -17.10 -2.00 6.78
CA GLY A 195 -17.41 -0.99 5.77
C GLY A 195 -18.52 -1.45 4.84
N ASN A 196 -18.85 -0.63 3.86
CA ASN A 196 -19.81 -0.98 2.80
C ASN A 196 -19.36 -0.56 1.40
N TYR A 197 -18.15 -0.03 1.29
CA TYR A 197 -17.45 0.14 0.03
C TYR A 197 -15.93 0.13 0.22
N MET A 198 -15.22 -0.03 -0.87
CA MET A 198 -13.77 0.19 -0.97
C MET A 198 -13.45 1.08 -2.17
N LEU A 199 -12.34 1.81 -2.06
CA LEU A 199 -11.80 2.66 -3.10
C LEU A 199 -10.51 2.03 -3.61
N PHE A 200 -10.55 1.51 -4.83
CA PHE A 200 -9.35 1.22 -5.60
C PHE A 200 -8.96 2.51 -6.30
N SER A 201 -8.00 3.21 -5.71
CA SER A 201 -7.51 4.47 -6.24
C SER A 201 -6.47 4.23 -7.31
N SER A 202 -6.22 5.25 -8.14
CA SER A 202 -5.00 5.29 -8.96
C SER A 202 -4.92 4.16 -9.99
N VAL A 203 -6.06 3.65 -10.44
CA VAL A 203 -6.12 2.55 -11.39
C VAL A 203 -5.70 3.05 -12.76
N THR A 204 -4.89 2.26 -13.45
CA THR A 204 -4.36 2.57 -14.79
C THR A 204 -4.66 1.43 -15.76
N GLY A 205 -4.48 1.70 -17.05
CA GLY A 205 -4.65 0.73 -18.13
C GLY A 205 -5.98 0.86 -18.87
N ASP A 206 -6.12 0.09 -19.96
CA ASP A 206 -7.33 0.09 -20.81
C ASP A 206 -8.45 -0.80 -20.24
N SER A 207 -8.14 -1.62 -19.23
CA SER A 207 -9.10 -2.51 -18.60
C SER A 207 -8.72 -2.81 -17.16
N PHE A 208 -9.71 -3.12 -16.34
CA PHE A 208 -9.50 -3.78 -15.05
C PHE A 208 -10.42 -4.98 -14.89
N THR A 209 -10.01 -5.92 -14.05
CA THR A 209 -10.87 -7.02 -13.57
C THR A 209 -10.93 -6.95 -12.05
N LEU A 210 -12.13 -6.78 -11.51
CA LEU A 210 -12.44 -7.02 -10.12
C LEU A 210 -12.64 -8.52 -9.91
N ASN A 211 -11.90 -9.10 -8.97
CA ASN A 211 -12.10 -10.45 -8.48
C ASN A 211 -12.55 -10.40 -7.01
N ALA A 212 -13.73 -10.94 -6.70
CA ALA A 212 -14.27 -10.99 -5.35
C ALA A 212 -14.47 -12.45 -4.89
N THR A 213 -13.93 -12.79 -3.73
CA THR A 213 -13.90 -14.14 -3.14
C THR A 213 -14.17 -14.06 -1.64
N GLY A 214 -14.86 -15.02 -1.03
CA GLY A 214 -14.96 -15.06 0.42
C GLY A 214 -13.63 -15.44 1.08
N ALA A 215 -13.25 -14.75 2.15
CA ALA A 215 -11.97 -14.91 2.84
C ALA A 215 -12.10 -15.56 4.22
N TYR A 216 -13.06 -15.11 5.04
CA TYR A 216 -13.28 -15.62 6.40
C TYR A 216 -14.77 -15.68 6.72
N THR A 217 -15.16 -16.60 7.60
CA THR A 217 -16.54 -16.74 8.07
C THR A 217 -16.60 -17.40 9.45
N ILE A 218 -17.65 -17.12 10.23
CA ILE A 218 -18.02 -17.89 11.43
C ILE A 218 -19.05 -18.98 11.11
N ASP A 219 -19.95 -18.75 10.14
CA ASP A 219 -21.05 -19.66 9.81
C ASP A 219 -20.69 -20.76 8.80
N GLY A 220 -19.43 -20.81 8.35
CA GLY A 220 -18.94 -21.77 7.37
C GLY A 220 -19.32 -21.46 5.92
N THR A 221 -20.01 -20.34 5.66
CA THR A 221 -20.37 -19.87 4.32
C THR A 221 -19.51 -18.68 3.92
N TYR A 222 -18.77 -18.82 2.83
CA TYR A 222 -17.91 -17.78 2.26
C TYR A 222 -18.68 -16.95 1.23
N ARG A 223 -18.67 -15.61 1.39
CA ARG A 223 -19.32 -14.67 0.44
C ARG A 223 -18.50 -13.40 0.26
N ALA A 224 -18.66 -12.78 -0.90
CA ALA A 224 -18.11 -11.47 -1.24
C ALA A 224 -19.08 -10.75 -2.20
N PRO A 225 -20.14 -10.12 -1.65
CA PRO A 225 -21.19 -9.51 -2.48
C PRO A 225 -20.67 -8.27 -3.22
N VAL A 226 -21.16 -8.07 -4.45
CA VAL A 226 -20.87 -6.87 -5.25
C VAL A 226 -22.19 -6.26 -5.70
N ASN A 227 -22.57 -5.14 -5.08
CA ASN A 227 -23.83 -4.42 -5.40
C ASN A 227 -23.65 -3.48 -6.58
N GLY A 228 -22.49 -2.83 -6.64
CA GLY A 228 -22.21 -1.89 -7.71
C GLY A 228 -20.73 -1.58 -7.82
N ILE A 229 -20.38 -1.01 -8.97
CA ILE A 229 -19.06 -0.45 -9.24
C ILE A 229 -19.25 0.96 -9.77
N GLN A 230 -18.42 1.90 -9.33
CA GLN A 230 -18.41 3.25 -9.86
C GLN A 230 -16.99 3.64 -10.27
N ILE A 231 -16.82 3.91 -11.56
CA ILE A 231 -15.56 4.38 -12.15
C ILE A 231 -15.63 5.90 -12.18
N VAL A 232 -14.60 6.56 -11.67
CA VAL A 232 -14.57 8.01 -11.50
C VAL A 232 -13.31 8.55 -12.16
N VAL A 233 -13.50 9.44 -13.14
CA VAL A 233 -12.45 9.91 -14.05
C VAL A 233 -12.14 11.38 -13.75
N PRO A 234 -10.97 11.68 -13.17
CA PRO A 234 -10.58 13.05 -12.88
C PRO A 234 -10.39 13.88 -14.15
N THR A 235 -10.56 15.19 -14.03
CA THR A 235 -10.23 16.13 -15.11
C THR A 235 -8.72 16.14 -15.33
N VAL A 236 -8.26 16.13 -16.58
CA VAL A 236 -6.83 16.26 -16.91
C VAL A 236 -6.56 17.61 -17.57
N LYS A 237 -5.45 18.24 -17.18
CA LYS A 237 -4.86 19.37 -17.89
C LYS A 237 -3.45 19.00 -18.33
N TYR A 238 -3.10 19.38 -19.55
CA TYR A 238 -1.85 19.03 -20.20
C TYR A 238 -0.93 20.24 -20.23
N TRP A 239 0.35 20.03 -19.89
CA TRP A 239 1.38 21.05 -19.92
C TRP A 239 1.77 21.36 -21.35
N ASP A 240 1.68 22.63 -21.72
CA ASP A 240 1.87 23.11 -23.08
C ASP A 240 2.52 24.50 -23.06
N ARG A 241 3.64 24.65 -23.80
CA ARG A 241 4.43 25.89 -23.86
C ARG A 241 4.47 26.51 -25.25
N ASN A 242 3.86 25.91 -26.26
CA ASN A 242 3.78 26.41 -27.64
C ASN A 242 2.32 26.70 -28.09
N ASN A 243 1.39 26.67 -27.15
CA ASN A 243 0.03 27.23 -27.17
C ASN A 243 -0.98 26.51 -28.07
N THR A 244 -1.20 26.96 -29.30
CA THR A 244 -2.12 26.27 -30.24
C THR A 244 -1.35 25.41 -31.24
N THR A 245 -0.02 25.41 -31.15
CA THR A 245 0.83 24.55 -31.95
C THR A 245 0.71 23.15 -31.38
N PRO A 246 0.38 22.11 -32.18
CA PRO A 246 0.29 20.75 -31.65
C PRO A 246 1.53 20.35 -30.85
N GLY A 247 1.32 19.67 -29.73
CA GLY A 247 2.36 19.35 -28.76
C GLY A 247 2.50 20.38 -27.64
N ALA A 248 3.55 20.24 -26.84
CA ALA A 248 3.96 21.18 -25.81
C ALA A 248 5.20 21.97 -26.21
N GLY A 249 5.88 21.54 -27.28
CA GLY A 249 7.20 21.97 -27.70
C GLY A 249 8.29 21.01 -27.20
N ALA A 250 9.42 20.94 -27.91
CA ALA A 250 10.49 19.98 -27.64
C ALA A 250 11.14 20.09 -26.23
N THR A 251 11.21 21.31 -25.70
CA THR A 251 11.75 21.60 -24.36
C THR A 251 10.81 22.56 -23.63
N PRO A 252 9.68 22.07 -23.10
CA PRO A 252 8.60 22.90 -22.59
C PRO A 252 8.93 23.46 -21.19
N ASN A 253 9.96 24.29 -21.10
CA ASN A 253 10.33 24.99 -19.86
C ASN A 253 9.24 26.01 -19.47
N GLY A 254 8.96 26.14 -18.17
CA GLY A 254 7.99 27.13 -17.70
C GLY A 254 7.78 27.17 -16.20
N ILE A 255 6.78 27.95 -15.78
CA ILE A 255 6.39 28.12 -14.38
C ILE A 255 5.02 27.49 -14.18
N TRP A 256 4.92 26.53 -13.28
CA TRP A 256 3.65 26.03 -12.77
C TRP A 256 3.28 26.84 -11.52
N SER A 257 2.28 27.70 -11.68
CA SER A 257 1.77 28.58 -10.62
C SER A 257 0.26 28.42 -10.52
N ALA A 258 -0.28 28.53 -9.30
CA ALA A 258 -1.72 28.63 -9.06
C ALA A 258 -2.27 30.05 -9.38
N SER A 259 -1.41 30.97 -9.82
CA SER A 259 -1.83 32.30 -10.25
C SER A 259 -2.78 32.21 -11.46
N ALA A 260 -3.91 32.91 -11.38
CA ALA A 260 -4.90 32.98 -12.46
C ALA A 260 -4.34 33.55 -13.78
N THR A 261 -3.21 34.25 -13.73
CA THR A 261 -2.55 34.87 -14.89
C THR A 261 -1.41 34.01 -15.48
N ALA A 262 -0.99 32.95 -14.79
CA ALA A 262 0.07 32.07 -15.27
C ALA A 262 -0.50 31.02 -16.24
N GLY A 263 -0.27 31.20 -17.54
CA GLY A 263 -0.67 30.24 -18.57
C GLY A 263 0.28 29.04 -18.69
N GLY A 264 -0.11 28.05 -19.50
CA GLY A 264 0.71 26.86 -19.80
C GLY A 264 -0.03 25.53 -19.69
N TRP A 265 -1.36 25.57 -19.50
CA TRP A 265 -2.20 24.39 -19.35
C TRP A 265 -3.32 24.34 -20.37
N THR A 266 -3.47 23.23 -21.06
CA THR A 266 -4.52 23.03 -22.07
C THR A 266 -5.39 21.82 -21.70
N SER A 267 -6.65 21.80 -22.14
CA SER A 267 -7.51 20.61 -22.00
C SER A 267 -7.39 19.66 -23.20
N SER A 268 -6.68 20.06 -24.25
CA SER A 268 -6.39 19.22 -25.41
C SER A 268 -5.17 18.37 -25.13
N SER A 269 -5.33 17.05 -25.09
CA SER A 269 -4.20 16.11 -24.97
C SER A 269 -3.20 16.25 -26.12
N SER A 270 -3.59 16.87 -27.25
CA SER A 270 -2.73 17.09 -28.41
C SER A 270 -2.10 18.50 -28.49
N GLY A 271 -2.36 19.40 -27.52
CA GLY A 271 -1.79 20.77 -27.57
C GLY A 271 -2.43 21.69 -28.61
N THR A 272 -3.62 21.34 -29.12
CA THR A 272 -4.24 22.07 -30.24
C THR A 272 -5.13 23.24 -29.82
N THR A 273 -5.32 23.44 -28.51
CA THR A 273 -6.20 24.48 -27.96
C THR A 273 -5.42 25.43 -27.07
N SER A 274 -5.81 26.71 -27.07
CA SER A 274 -5.13 27.75 -26.31
C SER A 274 -4.93 27.38 -24.84
N THR A 275 -3.77 27.74 -24.31
CA THR A 275 -3.43 27.51 -22.90
C THR A 275 -4.20 28.44 -21.97
N SER A 276 -4.34 27.98 -20.74
CA SER A 276 -5.05 28.59 -19.63
C SER A 276 -4.24 28.42 -18.34
N SER A 277 -4.75 28.97 -17.24
CA SER A 277 -4.11 28.87 -15.93
C SER A 277 -4.43 27.58 -15.17
N TRP A 278 -3.56 27.25 -14.24
CA TRP A 278 -3.80 26.19 -13.26
C TRP A 278 -4.73 26.69 -12.16
N ASN A 279 -6.03 26.48 -12.35
CA ASN A 279 -7.10 26.93 -11.44
C ASN A 279 -7.93 25.80 -10.85
N ASP A 280 -7.47 24.55 -10.94
CA ASP A 280 -8.19 23.37 -10.45
C ASP A 280 -7.22 22.44 -9.73
N SER A 281 -7.26 22.43 -8.40
CA SER A 281 -6.41 21.56 -7.60
C SER A 281 -6.85 20.10 -7.63
N THR A 282 -8.07 19.80 -8.11
CA THR A 282 -8.60 18.44 -8.22
C THR A 282 -8.31 17.80 -9.57
N ALA A 283 -7.64 18.53 -10.47
CA ALA A 283 -7.23 18.02 -11.77
C ALA A 283 -5.91 17.25 -11.72
N VAL A 284 -5.75 16.33 -12.66
CA VAL A 284 -4.48 15.69 -12.99
C VAL A 284 -3.63 16.65 -13.82
N ALA A 285 -2.38 16.79 -13.44
CA ALA A 285 -1.36 17.55 -14.16
C ALA A 285 -0.58 16.59 -15.08
N ALA A 286 -0.89 16.59 -16.37
CA ALA A 286 -0.21 15.76 -17.36
C ALA A 286 0.91 16.52 -18.06
N PHE A 287 2.11 15.96 -18.05
CA PHE A 287 3.32 16.44 -18.67
C PHE A 287 3.71 15.44 -19.76
N SER A 288 3.52 15.71 -21.05
CA SER A 288 3.11 16.98 -21.66
C SER A 288 2.01 16.77 -22.71
N ALA A 289 1.45 17.87 -23.23
CA ALA A 289 0.53 17.78 -24.36
C ALA A 289 1.27 17.25 -25.60
N GLY A 290 0.62 16.35 -26.35
CA GLY A 290 1.19 15.72 -27.53
C GLY A 290 2.26 14.68 -27.22
N SER A 291 3.29 14.63 -28.07
CA SER A 291 4.35 13.61 -28.02
C SER A 291 5.73 14.18 -28.37
N ASP A 292 5.88 15.49 -28.22
CA ASP A 292 7.05 16.23 -28.70
C ASP A 292 8.01 16.63 -27.57
N ALA A 293 7.62 16.54 -26.30
CA ALA A 293 8.46 16.90 -25.15
C ALA A 293 9.48 15.78 -24.80
N THR A 294 10.33 15.40 -25.75
CA THR A 294 11.16 14.18 -25.69
C THR A 294 12.47 14.30 -24.88
N GLY A 295 12.82 15.49 -24.39
CA GLY A 295 14.09 15.78 -23.72
C GLY A 295 13.96 16.19 -22.25
N ASN A 296 15.07 16.70 -21.70
CA ASN A 296 15.07 17.30 -20.37
C ASN A 296 14.47 18.71 -20.42
N TYR A 297 13.58 19.01 -19.48
CA TYR A 297 13.04 20.37 -19.31
C TYR A 297 12.73 20.64 -17.85
N THR A 298 12.55 21.90 -17.52
CA THR A 298 12.38 22.38 -16.16
C THR A 298 11.01 23.02 -15.99
N VAL A 299 10.27 22.53 -14.99
CA VAL A 299 9.02 23.10 -14.52
C VAL A 299 9.29 23.76 -13.18
N LYS A 300 9.25 25.10 -13.14
CA LYS A 300 9.45 25.87 -11.92
C LYS A 300 8.14 25.97 -11.15
N ILE A 301 8.09 25.45 -9.93
CA ILE A 301 6.92 25.52 -9.05
C ILE A 301 6.93 26.84 -8.29
N ASP A 302 5.85 27.61 -8.43
CA ASP A 302 5.67 28.89 -7.75
C ASP A 302 4.77 28.73 -6.51
N GLY A 303 5.36 28.85 -5.32
CA GLY A 303 4.66 28.64 -4.06
C GLY A 303 4.19 27.19 -3.88
N THR A 304 2.95 26.99 -3.46
CA THR A 304 2.33 25.66 -3.34
C THR A 304 1.30 25.49 -4.45
N VAL A 305 1.48 24.46 -5.29
CA VAL A 305 0.50 24.07 -6.32
C VAL A 305 -0.30 22.88 -5.82
N GLY A 306 -1.63 23.01 -5.80
CA GLY A 306 -2.54 21.90 -5.48
C GLY A 306 -2.80 21.03 -6.72
N VAL A 307 -2.81 19.72 -6.60
CA VAL A 307 -3.03 18.78 -7.72
C VAL A 307 -3.69 17.48 -7.25
N ASN A 308 -4.42 16.78 -8.12
CA ASN A 308 -4.89 15.41 -7.83
C ASN A 308 -3.77 14.39 -8.04
N ALA A 309 -3.17 14.37 -9.24
CA ALA A 309 -2.06 13.50 -9.59
C ALA A 309 -1.12 14.20 -10.58
N VAL A 310 0.14 13.77 -10.61
CA VAL A 310 1.12 14.20 -11.63
C VAL A 310 1.37 13.03 -12.57
N VAL A 311 1.18 13.25 -13.86
CA VAL A 311 1.47 12.27 -14.90
C VAL A 311 2.59 12.81 -15.77
N VAL A 312 3.65 12.03 -15.94
CA VAL A 312 4.72 12.26 -16.90
C VAL A 312 4.59 11.20 -17.99
N GLN A 313 4.01 11.60 -19.11
CA GLN A 313 3.75 10.75 -20.27
C GLN A 313 4.99 10.61 -21.15
N GLU A 314 5.86 11.62 -21.11
CA GLU A 314 7.06 11.69 -21.91
C GLU A 314 8.09 12.66 -21.32
N GLY A 315 9.31 12.60 -21.86
CA GLY A 315 10.39 13.50 -21.51
C GLY A 315 10.92 13.30 -20.09
N ASN A 316 11.77 14.24 -19.69
CA ASN A 316 12.41 14.20 -18.38
C ASN A 316 12.22 15.53 -17.63
N PRO A 317 11.03 15.81 -17.08
CA PRO A 317 10.77 17.03 -16.33
C PRO A 317 11.56 17.05 -15.01
N THR A 318 12.18 18.19 -14.73
CA THR A 318 12.68 18.56 -13.41
C THR A 318 11.75 19.59 -12.78
N PHE A 319 11.05 19.19 -11.71
CA PHE A 319 10.21 20.05 -10.89
C PHE A 319 11.05 20.72 -9.80
N GLN A 320 11.37 21.99 -9.99
CA GLN A 320 12.20 22.75 -9.03
C GLN A 320 11.47 23.99 -8.54
N GLY A 321 11.79 24.49 -7.36
CA GLY A 321 11.16 25.69 -6.83
C GLY A 321 11.55 26.94 -7.64
N LEU A 322 10.61 27.83 -7.89
CA LEU A 322 10.92 29.21 -8.28
C LEU A 322 11.60 29.94 -7.12
N ALA A 323 11.25 29.56 -5.88
CA ALA A 323 11.86 29.97 -4.63
C ALA A 323 11.92 28.78 -3.65
N SER A 324 12.71 28.92 -2.58
CA SER A 324 12.72 27.97 -1.46
C SER A 324 11.32 27.86 -0.83
N GLY A 325 10.96 26.68 -0.36
CA GLY A 325 9.65 26.41 0.24
C GLY A 325 8.53 26.09 -0.77
N ALA A 326 8.83 26.04 -2.07
CA ALA A 326 7.88 25.61 -3.08
C ALA A 326 7.46 24.14 -2.90
N LYS A 327 6.20 23.83 -3.21
CA LYS A 327 5.60 22.52 -2.92
C LYS A 327 4.60 22.07 -3.98
N ILE A 328 4.52 20.77 -4.18
CA ILE A 328 3.38 20.10 -4.82
C ILE A 328 2.51 19.52 -3.71
N LYS A 329 1.26 19.96 -3.62
CA LYS A 329 0.29 19.48 -2.63
C LYS A 329 -0.78 18.64 -3.31
N PHE A 330 -0.78 17.36 -3.02
CA PHE A 330 -1.81 16.44 -3.47
C PHE A 330 -3.10 16.65 -2.66
N THR A 331 -4.20 16.90 -3.36
CA THR A 331 -5.51 17.11 -2.73
C THR A 331 -6.33 15.84 -2.64
N ASP A 332 -5.94 14.81 -3.39
CA ASP A 332 -6.50 13.47 -3.22
C ASP A 332 -5.90 12.78 -1.98
N SER A 333 -6.65 11.80 -1.49
CA SER A 333 -6.26 10.82 -0.49
C SER A 333 -5.17 9.85 -0.98
N THR A 334 -4.91 9.78 -2.28
CA THR A 334 -3.83 8.96 -2.87
C THR A 334 -2.96 9.79 -3.83
N PRO A 335 -1.88 10.39 -3.31
CA PRO A 335 -0.95 11.19 -4.10
C PRO A 335 -0.19 10.34 -5.12
N ASP A 336 -0.41 10.58 -6.42
CA ASP A 336 0.17 9.73 -7.46
C ASP A 336 1.14 10.48 -8.37
N PHE A 337 2.30 9.88 -8.56
CA PHE A 337 3.18 10.16 -9.69
C PHE A 337 3.18 8.97 -10.64
N LEU A 338 2.54 9.13 -11.80
CA LEU A 338 2.60 8.19 -12.91
C LEU A 338 3.70 8.63 -13.87
N VAL A 339 4.78 7.85 -13.97
CA VAL A 339 5.88 8.13 -14.90
C VAL A 339 5.92 7.03 -15.94
N ALA A 340 5.67 7.37 -17.20
CA ALA A 340 5.67 6.44 -18.31
C ALA A 340 7.05 5.81 -18.54
N SER A 341 7.07 4.60 -19.08
CA SER A 341 8.30 3.88 -19.43
C SER A 341 9.20 4.73 -20.32
N GLY A 342 10.50 4.76 -20.00
CA GLY A 342 11.49 5.58 -20.72
C GLY A 342 11.57 7.06 -20.30
N SER A 343 10.67 7.51 -19.42
CA SER A 343 10.67 8.88 -18.87
C SER A 343 11.24 8.93 -17.45
N THR A 344 11.77 10.10 -17.06
CA THR A 344 12.27 10.36 -15.71
C THR A 344 11.72 11.68 -15.15
N ALA A 345 10.98 11.60 -14.04
CA ALA A 345 10.51 12.78 -13.32
C ALA A 345 11.44 13.07 -12.13
N THR A 346 12.08 14.25 -12.10
CA THR A 346 12.92 14.67 -10.97
C THR A 346 12.20 15.71 -10.13
N VAL A 347 11.92 15.41 -8.86
CA VAL A 347 11.21 16.31 -7.94
C VAL A 347 12.17 16.86 -6.90
N LYS A 348 12.39 18.17 -6.97
CA LYS A 348 13.26 18.94 -6.06
C LYS A 348 12.48 19.77 -5.03
N VAL A 349 11.16 19.87 -5.19
CA VAL A 349 10.26 20.60 -4.30
C VAL A 349 9.66 19.69 -3.24
N GLY A 350 9.15 20.25 -2.15
CA GLY A 350 8.48 19.47 -1.11
C GLY A 350 7.16 18.87 -1.61
N ILE A 351 6.89 17.62 -1.26
CA ILE A 351 5.62 16.96 -1.49
C ILE A 351 4.78 17.03 -0.21
N GLN A 352 3.49 17.35 -0.35
CA GLN A 352 2.50 17.31 0.72
C GLN A 352 1.23 16.64 0.23
N ASN A 353 0.42 16.13 1.15
CA ASN A 353 -0.91 15.63 0.84
C ASN A 353 -1.94 16.15 1.86
N SER A 354 -3.20 15.77 1.64
CA SER A 354 -4.31 16.18 2.52
C SER A 354 -4.71 15.08 3.51
N THR A 355 -4.11 13.89 3.42
CA THR A 355 -4.37 12.80 4.37
C THR A 355 -3.76 13.08 5.73
N THR A 356 -4.42 12.62 6.79
CA THR A 356 -3.91 12.65 8.16
C THR A 356 -3.64 11.26 8.73
N SER A 357 -3.97 10.19 8.00
CA SER A 357 -3.80 8.80 8.41
C SER A 357 -2.51 8.22 7.87
N ALA A 358 -1.73 7.55 8.73
CA ALA A 358 -0.51 6.84 8.35
C ALA A 358 -0.78 5.55 7.55
N ASP A 359 -2.01 5.02 7.61
CA ASP A 359 -2.38 3.75 6.97
C ASP A 359 -2.76 3.92 5.49
N GLN A 360 -3.07 5.14 5.08
CA GLN A 360 -3.36 5.50 3.69
C GLN A 360 -2.07 5.64 2.88
N ASN A 361 -2.18 5.60 1.56
CA ASN A 361 -1.05 5.89 0.68
C ASN A 361 -0.72 7.39 0.76
N GLY A 362 0.50 7.71 1.20
CA GLY A 362 1.00 9.07 1.26
C GLY A 362 1.70 9.53 -0.02
N LEU A 363 2.27 8.57 -0.76
CA LEU A 363 2.86 8.77 -2.09
C LEU A 363 2.82 7.43 -2.84
N GLN A 364 2.36 7.44 -4.08
CA GLN A 364 2.44 6.29 -4.97
C GLN A 364 3.26 6.60 -6.22
N LYS A 365 4.17 5.70 -6.54
CA LYS A 365 4.90 5.69 -7.81
C LYS A 365 4.31 4.63 -8.73
N LEU A 366 3.74 5.09 -9.85
CA LEU A 366 3.12 4.28 -10.90
C LEU A 366 3.91 4.38 -12.23
N GLY A 367 3.61 3.50 -13.17
CA GLY A 367 4.19 3.46 -14.51
C GLY A 367 5.64 2.95 -14.53
N GLY A 368 6.08 2.43 -15.67
CA GLY A 368 7.39 1.80 -15.82
C GLY A 368 8.61 2.74 -15.79
N GLY A 369 8.42 4.06 -15.71
CA GLY A 369 9.50 5.05 -15.67
C GLY A 369 10.11 5.28 -14.28
N THR A 370 10.95 6.31 -14.17
CA THR A 370 11.69 6.64 -12.93
C THR A 370 11.16 7.93 -12.30
N LEU A 371 10.85 7.89 -11.00
CA LEU A 371 10.63 9.10 -10.19
C LEU A 371 11.85 9.28 -9.28
N VAL A 372 12.53 10.42 -9.42
CA VAL A 372 13.66 10.81 -8.57
C VAL A 372 13.20 11.82 -7.53
N LEU A 373 13.37 11.52 -6.25
CA LEU A 373 13.15 12.46 -5.15
C LEU A 373 14.48 13.05 -4.71
N SER A 374 14.75 14.31 -5.07
CA SER A 374 16.07 14.93 -4.90
C SER A 374 16.02 16.24 -4.11
N GLY A 375 15.07 16.35 -3.16
CA GLY A 375 14.65 17.60 -2.50
C GLY A 375 15.74 18.67 -2.32
N GLU A 376 15.47 19.91 -2.74
CA GLU A 376 16.46 21.00 -2.74
C GLU A 376 16.38 21.96 -1.54
N SER A 377 15.34 21.92 -0.71
CA SER A 377 15.23 22.84 0.45
C SER A 377 14.14 22.49 1.48
N THR A 378 13.22 21.59 1.15
CA THR A 378 12.11 21.18 2.02
C THR A 378 12.03 19.67 2.02
N THR A 379 12.06 19.06 3.21
CA THR A 379 11.72 17.65 3.39
C THR A 379 10.30 17.41 2.91
N ASN A 380 10.07 16.28 2.24
CA ASN A 380 8.70 15.84 1.96
C ASN A 380 7.94 15.70 3.27
N ALA A 381 6.69 16.16 3.29
CA ALA A 381 5.86 16.25 4.49
C ALA A 381 4.46 15.67 4.23
N TYR A 382 4.37 14.69 3.33
CA TYR A 382 3.17 13.88 3.18
C TYR A 382 3.04 12.89 4.35
N VAL A 383 1.81 12.52 4.68
CA VAL A 383 1.49 11.50 5.68
C VAL A 383 1.04 10.24 4.96
N GLY A 384 1.37 9.06 5.49
CA GLY A 384 0.99 7.77 4.90
C GLY A 384 2.16 7.00 4.30
N ARG A 385 1.84 5.86 3.70
CA ARG A 385 2.79 4.92 3.11
C ARG A 385 3.41 5.45 1.81
N THR A 386 4.68 5.17 1.58
CA THR A 386 5.33 5.35 0.28
C THR A 386 5.24 4.03 -0.46
N VAL A 387 4.47 3.99 -1.54
CA VAL A 387 4.21 2.77 -2.31
C VAL A 387 4.85 2.87 -3.69
N VAL A 388 5.70 1.91 -4.03
CA VAL A 388 6.24 1.76 -5.38
C VAL A 388 5.49 0.61 -6.05
N THR A 389 4.53 0.97 -6.89
CA THR A 389 3.68 0.01 -7.62
C THR A 389 4.39 -0.49 -8.86
N GLU A 390 5.04 0.40 -9.60
CA GLU A 390 5.72 0.09 -10.86
C GLU A 390 6.95 0.99 -11.11
N GLY A 391 7.87 0.48 -11.94
CA GLY A 391 9.08 1.20 -12.32
C GLY A 391 10.01 1.43 -11.14
N THR A 392 10.64 2.61 -11.11
CA THR A 392 11.65 2.94 -10.08
C THR A 392 11.28 4.20 -9.32
N LEU A 393 11.31 4.12 -7.99
CA LEU A 393 11.45 5.29 -7.11
C LEU A 393 12.92 5.39 -6.70
N GLN A 394 13.61 6.44 -7.14
CA GLN A 394 15.03 6.65 -6.89
C GLN A 394 15.27 7.84 -5.97
N LEU A 395 16.25 7.73 -5.07
CA LEU A 395 16.71 8.85 -4.27
C LEU A 395 17.71 9.72 -5.05
N GLY A 396 17.54 11.03 -4.95
CA GLY A 396 18.50 12.04 -5.41
C GLY A 396 19.11 12.86 -4.28
N ALA A 397 18.72 12.59 -3.02
CA ALA A 397 19.27 13.17 -1.80
C ALA A 397 18.95 12.25 -0.60
N ASN A 398 19.66 12.45 0.52
CA ASN A 398 19.38 11.73 1.78
C ASN A 398 18.06 12.20 2.41
N GLY A 399 17.36 11.30 3.10
CA GLY A 399 16.25 11.66 4.00
C GLY A 399 15.09 12.38 3.29
N VAL A 400 14.70 11.91 2.11
CA VAL A 400 13.64 12.53 1.29
C VAL A 400 12.29 11.86 1.48
N ILE A 401 12.23 10.66 2.04
CA ILE A 401 10.98 10.04 2.49
C ILE A 401 10.73 10.43 3.95
N PRO A 402 9.49 10.78 4.35
CA PRO A 402 9.18 11.01 5.76
C PRO A 402 9.48 9.76 6.60
N ASN A 403 10.23 9.89 7.70
CA ASN A 403 10.66 8.75 8.52
C ASN A 403 9.49 7.91 9.08
N ALA A 404 8.31 8.52 9.25
CA ALA A 404 7.09 7.84 9.70
C ALA A 404 6.36 7.08 8.57
N SER A 405 6.84 7.15 7.34
CA SER A 405 6.25 6.49 6.17
C SER A 405 6.71 5.04 6.10
N ALA A 406 5.76 4.09 6.05
CA ALA A 406 6.10 2.72 5.68
C ALA A 406 6.40 2.64 4.17
N LEU A 407 7.46 1.93 3.80
CA LEU A 407 7.86 1.71 2.42
C LEU A 407 7.31 0.36 1.93
N VAL A 408 6.48 0.39 0.89
CA VAL A 408 5.94 -0.81 0.26
C VAL A 408 6.41 -0.88 -1.18
N VAL A 409 7.24 -1.86 -1.52
CA VAL A 409 7.73 -2.07 -2.90
C VAL A 409 7.04 -3.29 -3.47
N GLN A 410 6.17 -3.09 -4.47
CA GLN A 410 5.44 -4.17 -5.10
C GLN A 410 6.34 -5.02 -6.01
N SER A 411 5.92 -6.25 -6.27
CA SER A 411 6.65 -7.16 -7.16
C SER A 411 6.87 -6.52 -8.53
N GLY A 412 8.10 -6.62 -9.06
CA GLY A 412 8.49 -5.98 -10.33
C GLY A 412 8.86 -4.49 -10.23
N ALA A 413 8.58 -3.83 -9.10
CA ALA A 413 9.01 -2.46 -8.85
C ALA A 413 10.36 -2.39 -8.10
N THR A 414 11.00 -1.22 -8.16
CA THR A 414 12.30 -0.97 -7.52
C THR A 414 12.28 0.31 -6.68
N PHE A 415 12.73 0.22 -5.44
CA PHE A 415 13.21 1.38 -4.67
C PHE A 415 14.73 1.42 -4.74
N ASP A 416 15.30 2.50 -5.28
CA ASP A 416 16.73 2.66 -5.48
C ASP A 416 17.30 3.79 -4.63
N LEU A 417 18.16 3.45 -3.68
CA LEU A 417 18.82 4.43 -2.82
C LEU A 417 19.87 5.24 -3.57
N ASN A 418 20.38 4.76 -4.70
CA ASN A 418 21.36 5.49 -5.53
C ASN A 418 22.57 6.02 -4.72
N GLY A 419 23.00 5.25 -3.71
CA GLY A 419 24.12 5.61 -2.81
C GLY A 419 23.78 6.59 -1.68
N PHE A 420 22.53 7.02 -1.53
CA PHE A 420 22.06 7.87 -0.44
C PHE A 420 21.61 7.06 0.80
N SER A 421 21.39 7.76 1.90
CA SER A 421 20.84 7.20 3.15
C SER A 421 19.38 7.59 3.35
N GLU A 422 18.57 6.66 3.82
CA GLU A 422 17.15 6.86 4.08
C GLU A 422 16.68 6.14 5.34
N GLN A 423 15.69 6.72 6.01
CA GLN A 423 14.97 6.09 7.13
C GLN A 423 13.47 6.00 6.82
N VAL A 424 12.89 4.83 7.04
CA VAL A 424 11.45 4.58 6.88
C VAL A 424 10.88 3.86 8.10
N ALA A 425 9.56 3.95 8.29
CA ALA A 425 8.91 3.34 9.45
C ALA A 425 8.95 1.81 9.38
N SER A 426 8.88 1.23 8.19
CA SER A 426 8.99 -0.21 7.95
C SER A 426 9.17 -0.49 6.46
N ILE A 427 9.50 -1.74 6.12
CA ILE A 427 9.55 -2.22 4.73
C ILE A 427 8.59 -3.39 4.54
N ALA A 428 7.94 -3.46 3.38
CA ALA A 428 7.10 -4.58 2.98
C ALA A 428 7.04 -4.74 1.46
N GLY A 429 6.46 -5.86 1.01
CA GLY A 429 6.23 -6.15 -0.40
C GLY A 429 7.26 -7.10 -1.02
N GLY A 430 7.10 -7.36 -2.32
CA GLY A 430 7.86 -8.35 -3.09
C GLY A 430 8.82 -7.78 -4.12
N GLY A 431 9.02 -6.46 -4.14
CA GLY A 431 9.87 -5.77 -5.09
C GLY A 431 11.36 -5.77 -4.71
N THR A 432 12.14 -5.01 -5.47
CA THR A 432 13.58 -4.85 -5.24
C THR A 432 13.84 -3.59 -4.42
N ILE A 433 14.62 -3.71 -3.35
CA ILE A 433 15.25 -2.58 -2.68
C ILE A 433 16.75 -2.60 -3.04
N SER A 434 17.14 -1.68 -3.92
CA SER A 434 18.53 -1.47 -4.33
C SER A 434 19.20 -0.48 -3.37
N ILE A 435 19.94 -1.00 -2.40
CA ILE A 435 20.71 -0.19 -1.44
C ILE A 435 21.97 0.37 -2.11
N GLY A 436 22.57 -0.37 -3.05
CA GLY A 436 23.83 0.01 -3.68
C GLY A 436 24.92 0.17 -2.61
N THR A 437 25.51 1.36 -2.50
CA THR A 437 26.46 1.71 -1.43
C THR A 437 25.84 2.61 -0.34
N GLY A 438 24.53 2.82 -0.39
CA GLY A 438 23.78 3.67 0.56
C GLY A 438 23.49 2.98 1.89
N SER A 439 22.57 3.57 2.67
CA SER A 439 22.11 3.00 3.94
C SER A 439 20.59 3.11 4.06
N LEU A 440 19.92 2.00 4.37
CA LEU A 440 18.48 1.97 4.66
C LEU A 440 18.25 1.57 6.10
N ILE A 441 17.65 2.48 6.88
CA ILE A 441 17.17 2.20 8.23
C ILE A 441 15.66 1.98 8.17
N ALA A 442 15.18 0.84 8.66
CA ALA A 442 13.75 0.51 8.65
C ALA A 442 13.29 -0.08 9.98
N GLY A 443 12.22 0.49 10.54
CA GLY A 443 11.46 -0.18 11.60
C GLY A 443 10.84 0.75 12.65
N ASP A 444 9.67 0.35 13.12
CA ASP A 444 8.84 0.96 14.15
C ASP A 444 8.29 -0.15 15.06
N SER A 445 7.12 0.05 15.67
CA SER A 445 6.44 -1.01 16.44
C SER A 445 5.63 -1.99 15.59
N SER A 446 5.48 -1.75 14.29
CA SER A 446 4.65 -2.51 13.37
C SER A 446 5.36 -3.77 12.89
N SER A 447 4.65 -4.89 12.80
CA SER A 447 5.20 -6.12 12.23
C SER A 447 4.85 -6.22 10.74
N THR A 448 5.82 -6.61 9.91
CA THR A 448 5.73 -6.56 8.44
C THR A 448 6.25 -7.85 7.80
N PHE A 449 5.85 -8.07 6.55
CA PHE A 449 6.28 -9.20 5.74
C PHE A 449 6.98 -8.68 4.47
N PHE A 450 8.21 -9.12 4.24
CA PHE A 450 9.01 -8.74 3.08
C PHE A 450 9.42 -9.98 2.29
N SER A 451 8.90 -10.11 1.07
CA SER A 451 9.19 -11.20 0.13
C SER A 451 10.01 -10.74 -1.07
N GLY A 452 10.60 -9.54 -0.96
CA GLY A 452 11.40 -8.93 -2.02
C GLY A 452 12.86 -9.34 -2.01
N SER A 453 13.71 -8.47 -2.57
CA SER A 453 15.17 -8.63 -2.56
C SER A 453 15.86 -7.38 -2.03
N LEU A 454 16.99 -7.57 -1.35
CA LEU A 454 17.92 -6.50 -0.95
C LEU A 454 19.20 -6.64 -1.78
N LEU A 455 19.57 -5.59 -2.51
CA LEU A 455 20.75 -5.59 -3.38
C LEU A 455 21.76 -4.52 -2.98
N GLY A 456 23.05 -4.80 -3.20
CA GLY A 456 24.15 -3.88 -2.93
C GLY A 456 25.09 -4.35 -1.84
N THR A 457 26.01 -3.47 -1.46
CA THR A 457 27.06 -3.69 -0.46
C THR A 457 27.02 -2.66 0.67
N GLY A 458 26.02 -1.77 0.67
CA GLY A 458 25.78 -0.80 1.73
C GLY A 458 25.20 -1.43 3.00
N THR A 459 24.45 -0.64 3.75
CA THR A 459 23.92 -1.06 5.05
C THR A 459 22.41 -1.15 5.02
N PHE A 460 21.86 -2.24 5.56
CA PHE A 460 20.45 -2.33 5.94
C PHE A 460 20.38 -2.47 7.46
N GLU A 461 19.67 -1.57 8.13
CA GLU A 461 19.50 -1.60 9.58
C GLU A 461 18.02 -1.78 9.95
N LYS A 462 17.71 -2.87 10.64
CA LYS A 462 16.40 -3.12 11.25
C LYS A 462 16.38 -2.56 12.67
N ILE A 463 15.47 -1.61 12.92
CA ILE A 463 15.24 -0.99 14.23
C ILE A 463 13.79 -1.20 14.70
N GLY A 464 13.45 -0.67 15.87
CA GLY A 464 12.08 -0.69 16.39
C GLY A 464 11.66 -2.07 16.91
N SER A 465 10.62 -2.09 17.75
CA SER A 465 10.18 -3.31 18.43
C SER A 465 9.38 -4.27 17.54
N GLY A 466 8.95 -3.85 16.35
CA GLY A 466 8.19 -4.66 15.41
C GLY A 466 8.99 -5.84 14.85
N THR A 467 8.29 -6.85 14.34
CA THR A 467 8.90 -8.01 13.67
C THR A 467 9.02 -7.76 12.17
N LEU A 468 10.21 -7.93 11.59
CA LEU A 468 10.38 -8.09 10.15
C LEU A 468 10.39 -9.58 9.83
N THR A 469 9.36 -10.06 9.14
CA THR A 469 9.25 -11.46 8.72
C THR A 469 9.67 -11.60 7.26
N LEU A 470 10.60 -12.51 6.99
CA LEU A 470 11.00 -12.85 5.63
C LEU A 470 9.94 -13.70 4.93
N GLY A 471 9.75 -13.40 3.65
CA GLY A 471 8.86 -14.10 2.73
C GLY A 471 9.55 -14.66 1.49
N SER A 472 10.88 -14.54 1.46
CA SER A 472 11.78 -14.97 0.39
C SER A 472 13.19 -15.12 0.95
N ASN A 473 14.04 -15.87 0.25
CA ASN A 473 15.46 -15.91 0.57
C ASN A 473 16.11 -14.55 0.25
N ILE A 474 16.90 -14.04 1.19
CA ILE A 474 17.63 -12.78 1.04
C ILE A 474 19.12 -13.08 0.85
N ASN A 475 19.71 -12.60 -0.24
CA ASN A 475 21.15 -12.64 -0.48
C ASN A 475 21.69 -11.22 -0.62
N PHE A 476 22.17 -10.66 0.49
CA PHE A 476 22.57 -9.27 0.59
C PHE A 476 24.08 -9.13 0.78
N GLY A 477 24.78 -8.60 -0.22
CA GLY A 477 26.25 -8.45 -0.17
C GLY A 477 26.78 -7.42 0.82
N GLY A 478 25.91 -6.71 1.53
CA GLY A 478 26.25 -5.64 2.47
C GLY A 478 26.21 -6.03 3.94
N GLU A 479 26.10 -5.02 4.80
CA GLU A 479 25.98 -5.17 6.25
C GLU A 479 24.51 -5.14 6.68
N PHE A 480 24.02 -6.24 7.24
CA PHE A 480 22.72 -6.35 7.87
C PHE A 480 22.85 -6.06 9.37
N LEU A 481 22.37 -4.89 9.81
CA LEU A 481 22.32 -4.49 11.21
C LEU A 481 20.99 -4.89 11.87
N LEU A 482 21.07 -5.40 13.09
CA LEU A 482 19.95 -5.52 14.02
C LEU A 482 20.15 -4.53 15.18
N GLY A 483 19.44 -3.41 15.08
CA GLY A 483 19.35 -2.35 16.10
C GLY A 483 18.11 -2.48 16.99
N GLY A 484 17.47 -3.66 17.02
CA GLY A 484 16.35 -3.97 17.91
C GLY A 484 15.19 -4.73 17.27
N GLY A 485 14.31 -5.25 18.13
CA GLY A 485 13.11 -5.99 17.73
C GLY A 485 13.42 -7.40 17.21
N THR A 486 12.54 -7.91 16.35
CA THR A 486 12.63 -9.29 15.85
C THR A 486 12.88 -9.33 14.34
N LEU A 487 13.83 -10.15 13.90
CA LEU A 487 13.93 -10.65 12.53
C LEU A 487 13.45 -12.11 12.53
N ALA A 488 12.37 -12.40 11.81
CA ALA A 488 11.83 -13.75 11.67
C ALA A 488 12.17 -14.31 10.27
N LEU A 489 12.95 -15.40 10.22
CA LEU A 489 13.37 -16.04 8.99
C LEU A 489 12.23 -16.84 8.34
N ASN A 490 11.32 -17.39 9.14
CA ASN A 490 10.07 -18.00 8.68
C ASN A 490 10.26 -19.06 7.57
N GLY A 491 11.34 -19.84 7.67
CA GLY A 491 11.65 -20.90 6.70
C GLY A 491 12.41 -20.43 5.46
N PHE A 492 12.92 -19.20 5.46
CA PHE A 492 13.74 -18.64 4.40
C PHE A 492 15.18 -18.38 4.85
N ASP A 493 16.10 -18.40 3.90
CA ASP A 493 17.51 -18.18 4.16
C ASP A 493 17.86 -16.69 4.16
N LEU A 494 18.76 -16.28 5.06
CA LEU A 494 19.43 -14.99 5.03
C LEU A 494 20.92 -15.21 4.80
N THR A 495 21.42 -14.74 3.66
CA THR A 495 22.86 -14.66 3.36
C THR A 495 23.30 -13.21 3.37
N THR A 496 24.34 -12.89 4.15
CA THR A 496 24.90 -11.53 4.22
C THR A 496 26.43 -11.49 4.30
N ASN A 497 27.06 -10.37 3.93
CA ASN A 497 28.49 -10.20 4.18
C ASN A 497 28.76 -9.98 5.66
N THR A 498 28.03 -9.09 6.32
CA THR A 498 28.17 -8.86 7.76
C THR A 498 26.80 -8.85 8.41
N LEU A 499 26.64 -9.63 9.47
CA LEU A 499 25.52 -9.51 10.40
C LEU A 499 26.04 -8.83 11.66
N HIS A 500 25.47 -7.68 12.00
CA HIS A 500 25.94 -6.86 13.11
C HIS A 500 24.79 -6.55 14.08
N ILE A 501 24.96 -6.91 15.34
CA ILE A 501 23.95 -6.69 16.39
C ILE A 501 24.39 -5.51 17.27
N THR A 502 23.68 -4.39 17.17
CA THR A 502 24.00 -3.13 17.88
C THR A 502 23.05 -2.83 19.03
N SER A 503 21.96 -3.58 19.16
CA SER A 503 21.02 -3.50 20.29
C SER A 503 20.32 -4.83 20.51
N ASP A 504 19.77 -5.01 21.71
CA ASP A 504 19.09 -6.25 22.10
C ASP A 504 18.03 -6.62 21.05
N SER A 505 18.21 -7.80 20.45
CA SER A 505 17.46 -8.23 19.28
C SER A 505 17.07 -9.71 19.37
N ILE A 506 16.04 -10.07 18.63
CA ILE A 506 15.57 -11.45 18.49
C ILE A 506 15.78 -11.90 17.05
N LEU A 507 16.44 -13.03 16.87
CA LEU A 507 16.41 -13.79 15.63
C LEU A 507 15.50 -15.00 15.82
N ASP A 508 14.42 -15.05 15.05
CA ASP A 508 13.42 -16.12 15.11
C ASP A 508 13.53 -17.00 13.86
N PHE A 509 13.86 -18.29 14.05
CA PHE A 509 14.00 -19.25 12.95
C PHE A 509 12.65 -19.78 12.43
N GLY A 510 11.53 -19.51 13.11
CA GLY A 510 10.20 -19.98 12.72
C GLY A 510 9.91 -21.45 13.07
N ASN A 511 8.78 -22.00 12.60
CA ASN A 511 8.37 -23.40 12.92
C ASN A 511 7.91 -24.26 11.71
N LEU A 512 7.92 -23.72 10.48
CA LEU A 512 7.29 -24.36 9.33
C LEU A 512 8.28 -25.13 8.43
N THR A 513 9.48 -24.58 8.21
CA THR A 513 10.62 -25.19 7.49
C THR A 513 11.92 -24.66 8.08
N GLY A 514 13.01 -25.44 7.99
CA GLY A 514 14.32 -25.01 8.51
C GLY A 514 14.86 -23.79 7.75
N SER A 515 15.53 -22.89 8.46
CA SER A 515 16.13 -21.68 7.90
C SER A 515 17.66 -21.70 8.04
N THR A 516 18.37 -21.21 7.03
CA THR A 516 19.81 -20.99 7.09
C THR A 516 20.14 -19.50 7.15
N LEU A 517 20.79 -19.08 8.23
CA LEU A 517 21.49 -17.81 8.33
C LEU A 517 22.97 -18.03 8.01
N LEU A 518 23.48 -17.40 6.96
CA LEU A 518 24.88 -17.43 6.56
C LEU A 518 25.44 -16.02 6.52
N THR A 519 26.41 -15.71 7.38
CA THR A 519 27.17 -14.45 7.31
C THR A 519 28.66 -14.68 7.09
N THR A 520 29.33 -13.77 6.38
CA THR A 520 30.80 -13.81 6.33
C THR A 520 31.37 -13.41 7.70
N ASN A 521 30.95 -12.26 8.21
CA ASN A 521 31.36 -11.70 9.50
C ASN A 521 30.16 -11.61 10.44
N PHE A 522 30.28 -12.11 11.67
CA PHE A 522 29.30 -11.86 12.73
C PHE A 522 29.89 -10.92 13.78
N LEU A 523 29.20 -9.81 14.04
CA LEU A 523 29.57 -8.80 15.02
C LEU A 523 28.43 -8.61 16.02
N ILE A 524 28.77 -8.43 17.29
CA ILE A 524 27.80 -8.06 18.33
C ILE A 524 28.48 -7.10 19.31
N ASP A 525 27.85 -5.95 19.53
CA ASP A 525 28.37 -4.93 20.42
C ASP A 525 28.44 -5.39 21.87
N SER A 526 29.36 -4.79 22.63
CA SER A 526 29.56 -5.14 24.04
C SER A 526 28.35 -4.78 24.89
N GLY A 527 27.82 -5.77 25.62
CA GLY A 527 26.67 -5.61 26.50
C GLY A 527 25.32 -5.82 25.82
N VAL A 528 25.31 -6.14 24.52
CA VAL A 528 24.10 -6.46 23.75
C VAL A 528 23.81 -7.95 23.84
N THR A 529 22.53 -8.34 23.84
CA THR A 529 22.07 -9.73 23.77
C THR A 529 21.35 -10.01 22.46
N LEU A 530 21.79 -11.06 21.74
CA LEU A 530 21.04 -11.65 20.64
C LEU A 530 20.28 -12.89 21.14
N THR A 531 18.96 -12.82 21.18
CA THR A 531 18.12 -13.97 21.55
C THR A 531 17.76 -14.77 20.30
N ILE A 532 17.98 -16.08 20.31
CA ILE A 532 17.60 -16.99 19.23
C ILE A 532 16.34 -17.76 19.63
N ASN A 533 15.27 -17.57 18.87
CA ASN A 533 13.98 -18.22 19.09
C ASN A 533 13.68 -19.28 18.03
N ASN A 534 12.90 -20.27 18.44
CA ASN A 534 12.38 -21.36 17.60
C ASN A 534 13.43 -22.14 16.81
N TRP A 535 14.67 -22.15 17.30
CA TRP A 535 15.75 -22.93 16.72
C TRP A 535 15.55 -24.44 16.93
N VAL A 536 15.68 -25.21 15.86
CA VAL A 536 15.64 -26.67 15.86
C VAL A 536 16.97 -27.24 15.40
N ASN A 537 17.66 -27.89 16.35
CA ASN A 537 18.95 -28.57 16.15
C ASN A 537 18.77 -29.78 15.22
N THR A 538 18.80 -29.55 13.90
CA THR A 538 18.85 -30.52 12.78
C THR A 538 18.42 -29.87 11.47
N VAL A 539 17.58 -28.82 11.54
CA VAL A 539 17.00 -28.17 10.36
C VAL A 539 17.41 -26.71 10.24
N ASP A 540 17.72 -26.06 11.35
CA ASP A 540 18.16 -24.66 11.37
C ASP A 540 19.68 -24.55 11.48
N PHE A 541 20.22 -23.55 10.78
CA PHE A 541 21.66 -23.31 10.74
C PHE A 541 21.99 -21.82 10.86
N PHE A 542 22.99 -21.49 11.67
CA PHE A 542 23.52 -20.16 11.86
C PHE A 542 25.03 -20.25 11.69
N TYR A 543 25.50 -19.81 10.53
CA TYR A 543 26.89 -19.84 10.13
C TYR A 543 27.52 -18.45 10.18
N SER A 544 28.76 -18.40 10.65
CA SER A 544 29.67 -17.28 10.45
C SER A 544 30.99 -17.81 9.92
N THR A 545 31.34 -17.47 8.68
CA THR A 545 32.52 -18.06 8.02
C THR A 545 33.84 -17.63 8.68
N VAL A 546 33.86 -16.43 9.26
CA VAL A 546 34.95 -15.90 10.06
C VAL A 546 34.64 -16.14 11.52
N ASN A 547 35.64 -16.55 12.31
CA ASN A 547 35.48 -16.71 13.76
C ASN A 547 35.02 -15.39 14.39
N PRO A 548 33.83 -15.35 15.05
CA PRO A 548 33.34 -14.15 15.73
C PRO A 548 34.24 -13.66 16.88
N GLY A 549 35.18 -14.50 17.33
CA GLY A 549 36.01 -14.26 18.50
C GLY A 549 35.35 -14.77 19.79
N GLY A 550 36.12 -14.71 20.88
CA GLY A 550 35.71 -15.25 22.18
C GLY A 550 35.81 -16.78 22.25
N SER A 551 35.93 -17.28 23.48
CA SER A 551 35.73 -18.69 23.82
C SER A 551 34.29 -18.91 24.28
N GLN A 552 33.83 -20.17 24.30
CA GLN A 552 32.57 -20.54 24.95
C GLN A 552 32.50 -19.96 26.37
N GLY A 553 31.36 -19.35 26.73
CA GLY A 553 31.20 -18.68 28.03
C GLY A 553 31.78 -17.27 28.13
N THR A 554 32.42 -16.76 27.07
CA THR A 554 32.98 -15.40 27.03
C THR A 554 32.43 -14.59 25.86
N ALA A 555 32.49 -13.26 25.96
CA ALA A 555 32.06 -12.39 24.88
C ALA A 555 32.99 -12.56 23.65
N PRO A 556 32.43 -12.44 22.43
CA PRO A 556 31.03 -12.16 22.11
C PRO A 556 30.06 -13.34 22.20
N LEU A 557 30.53 -14.59 22.26
CA LEU A 557 29.65 -15.77 22.12
C LEU A 557 28.61 -15.92 23.24
N ASN A 558 28.95 -15.54 24.47
CA ASN A 558 28.00 -15.60 25.60
C ASN A 558 26.84 -14.59 25.52
N GLN A 559 26.89 -13.66 24.57
CA GLN A 559 25.85 -12.69 24.27
C GLN A 559 24.76 -13.26 23.33
N ILE A 560 25.01 -14.43 22.74
CA ILE A 560 24.05 -15.13 21.89
C ILE A 560 23.34 -16.18 22.74
N VAL A 561 22.03 -16.01 22.94
CA VAL A 561 21.24 -16.83 23.85
C VAL A 561 20.17 -17.59 23.08
N PHE A 562 20.37 -18.88 22.88
CA PHE A 562 19.32 -19.74 22.34
C PHE A 562 18.26 -20.04 23.40
N SER A 563 16.99 -19.90 23.02
CA SER A 563 15.87 -20.18 23.91
C SER A 563 15.96 -21.59 24.50
N GLY A 564 15.93 -21.68 25.83
CA GLY A 564 16.13 -22.93 26.59
C GLY A 564 17.58 -23.25 26.96
N PHE A 565 18.55 -22.44 26.53
CA PHE A 565 19.97 -22.61 26.84
C PHE A 565 20.54 -21.36 27.53
N SER A 566 21.56 -21.54 28.36
CA SER A 566 22.35 -20.41 28.84
C SER A 566 23.21 -19.87 27.70
N GLY A 567 23.37 -18.55 27.59
CA GLY A 567 24.31 -17.94 26.65
C GLY A 567 25.74 -18.46 26.78
N ASN A 568 26.14 -18.88 27.99
CA ASN A 568 27.45 -19.49 28.21
C ASN A 568 27.64 -20.85 27.48
N SER A 569 26.56 -21.45 26.99
CA SER A 569 26.59 -22.70 26.23
C SER A 569 26.90 -22.47 24.75
N THR A 570 26.77 -21.23 24.26
CA THR A 570 26.99 -20.91 22.86
C THR A 570 28.47 -20.94 22.51
N HIS A 571 28.79 -21.59 21.40
CA HIS A 571 30.13 -21.61 20.83
C HIS A 571 30.08 -21.60 19.31
N TRP A 572 31.20 -21.19 18.71
CA TRP A 572 31.43 -21.28 17.27
C TRP A 572 32.32 -22.49 16.96
N GLN A 573 31.89 -23.32 16.01
CA GLN A 573 32.56 -24.53 15.61
C GLN A 573 33.40 -24.27 14.35
N SER A 574 34.71 -24.43 14.45
CA SER A 574 35.61 -24.08 13.33
C SER A 574 35.54 -25.03 12.14
N TYR A 575 35.03 -26.25 12.31
CA TYR A 575 35.02 -27.26 11.24
C TYR A 575 33.85 -27.08 10.26
N ASP A 576 32.70 -26.59 10.73
CA ASP A 576 31.50 -26.31 9.92
C ASP A 576 31.06 -24.85 9.98
N THR A 577 31.82 -24.00 10.69
CA THR A 577 31.59 -22.55 10.86
C THR A 577 30.27 -22.20 11.55
N GLN A 578 29.68 -23.13 12.30
CA GLN A 578 28.35 -22.97 12.91
C GLN A 578 28.41 -22.36 14.32
N ILE A 579 27.50 -21.44 14.61
CA ILE A 579 27.15 -20.97 15.95
C ILE A 579 25.96 -21.79 16.45
N THR A 580 26.09 -22.45 17.61
CA THR A 580 25.06 -23.37 18.13
C THR A 580 25.10 -23.46 19.65
N PRO A 581 23.97 -23.78 20.31
CA PRO A 581 23.94 -24.11 21.72
C PRO A 581 24.24 -25.62 21.91
N VAL A 582 25.50 -26.04 21.98
CA VAL A 582 25.78 -27.45 22.31
C VAL A 582 25.76 -27.64 23.83
N PRO A 583 24.96 -28.58 24.37
CA PRO A 583 25.20 -29.08 25.70
C PRO A 583 26.53 -29.86 25.68
N GLU A 584 27.42 -29.56 26.61
CA GLU A 584 28.77 -30.14 26.66
C GLU A 584 28.79 -31.66 26.37
N PRO A 585 29.88 -32.17 25.75
CA PRO A 585 30.16 -33.62 25.67
C PRO A 585 30.06 -34.34 27.02
N SER A 586 30.10 -33.63 28.15
CA SER A 586 29.92 -34.18 29.49
C SER A 586 28.54 -34.80 29.73
N THR A 587 27.47 -34.39 29.05
CA THR A 587 26.15 -35.06 29.18
C THR A 587 26.16 -36.45 28.54
N TYR A 588 26.68 -36.55 27.30
CA TYR A 588 26.87 -37.84 26.64
C TYR A 588 27.97 -38.67 27.30
N GLY A 589 29.02 -38.02 27.82
CA GLY A 589 30.10 -38.63 28.57
C GLY A 589 29.63 -39.20 29.91
N LEU A 590 28.74 -38.52 30.63
CA LEU A 590 28.14 -39.01 31.87
C LEU A 590 27.18 -40.16 31.61
N ILE A 591 26.40 -40.12 30.52
CA ILE A 591 25.55 -41.24 30.10
C ILE A 591 26.42 -42.45 29.72
N LEU A 592 27.49 -42.24 28.94
CA LEU A 592 28.42 -43.31 28.56
C LEU A 592 29.14 -43.89 29.77
N MET A 593 29.65 -43.06 30.68
CA MET A 593 30.27 -43.49 31.93
C MET A 593 29.27 -44.20 32.85
N GLY A 594 28.02 -43.75 32.89
CA GLY A 594 26.94 -44.41 33.61
C GLY A 594 26.61 -45.80 33.03
N LEU A 595 26.54 -45.92 31.71
CA LEU A 595 26.32 -47.20 31.01
C LEU A 595 27.50 -48.17 31.23
N ILE A 596 28.74 -47.68 31.15
CA ILE A 596 29.94 -48.48 31.43
C ILE A 596 29.96 -48.92 32.90
N GLY A 597 29.68 -48.01 33.84
CA GLY A 597 29.59 -48.32 35.27
C GLY A 597 28.50 -49.35 35.59
N GLY A 598 27.31 -49.19 34.98
CA GLY A 598 26.21 -50.14 35.09
C GLY A 598 26.54 -51.53 34.54
N PHE A 599 27.20 -51.60 33.38
CA PHE A 599 27.67 -52.86 32.78
C PHE A 599 28.70 -53.57 33.67
N VAL A 600 29.67 -52.82 34.23
CA VAL A 600 30.67 -53.36 35.17
C VAL A 600 30.00 -53.90 36.44
N PHE A 601 29.01 -53.18 36.99
CA PHE A 601 28.26 -53.62 38.16
C PHE A 601 27.42 -54.88 37.87
N TRP A 602 26.73 -54.93 36.73
CA TRP A 602 25.97 -56.10 36.28
C TRP A 602 26.87 -57.33 36.12
N ARG A 603 28.04 -57.18 35.48
CA ARG A 603 29.02 -58.25 35.34
C ARG A 603 29.52 -58.75 36.71
N ARG A 604 29.84 -57.85 37.64
CA ARG A 604 30.26 -58.21 39.01
C ARG A 604 29.16 -58.93 39.79
N ARG A 605 27.89 -58.54 39.61
CA ARG A 605 26.74 -59.19 40.26
C ARG A 605 26.50 -60.61 39.73
N ASN A 606 26.69 -60.84 38.43
CA ASN A 606 26.50 -62.17 37.84
C ASN A 606 27.64 -63.16 38.15
N VAL A 607 28.88 -62.66 38.30
CA VAL A 607 30.02 -63.48 38.78
C VAL A 607 29.82 -63.93 40.24
N ARG A 608 29.14 -63.13 41.07
CA ARG A 608 28.80 -63.51 42.47
C ARG A 608 27.61 -64.48 42.60
N ARG A 609 26.86 -64.72 41.53
CA ARG A 609 25.74 -65.67 41.50
C ARG A 609 26.13 -67.05 40.97
N THR A 610 27.39 -67.22 40.54
CA THR A 610 27.92 -68.45 39.93
C THR A 610 29.02 -69.11 40.77
N ASN A 611 29.24 -68.64 42.01
CA ASN A 611 30.10 -69.26 43.01
C ASN A 611 29.29 -69.71 44.22
#